data_AF-A0A1C6VJP2-F1
#
_entry.id   AF-A0A1C6VJP2-F1
#
_cell.length_a   1.000
_cell.length_b   1.000
_cell.length_c   1.000
_cell.angle_alpha   90.00
_cell.angle_beta   90.00
_cell.angle_gamma   90.00
#
_symmetry.space_group_name_H-M   'P 1'
#
loop_
_entity.id
_entity.type
_entity.pdbx_description
1 polymer ?
#
loop_
_entity_poly.entity_id
_entity_poly.type
_entity_poly.pdbx_seq_one_letter_code
_entity_poly.pdbx_strand_id
1 'polypeptide(L)'
;MSEVLRFELLGPQRAWYADRPLDLGAGKQRAVLAVLLLSAGRPVSIGQVIEAVWPEEPPANGPNVVQKHVAGLRRILEPDRSPRTPGQVLTLTDAGYLLRIPPESVDAVRFERGVHRARQQHAAGRATEALAELTAALDLWQGEPFTGFPGMYFDTARHRLVELRAVALETRAELALESGRHRELVGELVELVAEFPVRERLRHQLMLALYRSGRQAEALVAYREFADLLREEHGIEPGEVLQDLHGRMLRSDATLLPASPQPALTAPALIPADTRAAPAPAAPVVPEQPLAAPAAPVVPEQPLAAASAVRPAQPVPAAPPVPAPWPDRGAGPLPPPAGWPPPGPAGGPAQGWPGGPPLGPVPMPAVPRRGVPRWLSIGTTVVAALTAVASFGFLTWLVVLLYALWRRSWRNGLAAACYLAVSVTCLSVIGNSDTDEVSDLEGFLIAVWLIAWLAGVVHIVLLNGRLLGWLGAHRRRQVADDRRLRREHARYLLYHYPTARGELHIGRPDLPRAYDDGGLVDINAVADQVIIGLPGLSPTQAQHLMLDRRVRGPYASMEELAARCLLPPAASEPLREVLVFLPPAPSS
;
A
#
# COMPACT_ATOMS: atom_id res chain seq x y z
N MET A 1 33.44 20.32 -14.38
CA MET A 1 33.82 20.43 -12.95
C MET A 1 32.72 20.02 -11.97
N SER A 2 31.47 19.77 -12.41
CA SER A 2 30.34 19.50 -11.52
C SER A 2 29.95 18.02 -11.35
N GLU A 3 30.57 17.09 -12.09
CA GLU A 3 30.48 15.63 -11.85
C GLU A 3 31.01 15.20 -10.48
N VAL A 4 31.75 16.09 -9.82
CA VAL A 4 32.36 15.88 -8.50
C VAL A 4 31.34 16.06 -7.36
N LEU A 5 30.21 16.74 -7.59
CA LEU A 5 29.21 16.98 -6.56
C LEU A 5 28.07 15.94 -6.60
N ARG A 6 27.79 15.33 -5.45
CA ARG A 6 26.62 14.45 -5.22
C ARG A 6 25.78 14.97 -4.07
N PHE A 7 24.46 14.89 -4.19
CA PHE A 7 23.50 15.29 -3.18
C PHE A 7 22.51 14.16 -2.91
N GLU A 8 22.24 13.92 -1.63
CA GLU A 8 21.23 12.96 -1.16
C GLU A 8 20.12 13.71 -0.42
N LEU A 9 18.87 13.47 -0.83
CA LEU A 9 17.62 14.06 -0.36
C LEU A 9 16.55 13.01 -0.04
N LEU A 10 16.69 11.75 -0.49
CA LEU A 10 15.78 10.64 -0.23
C LEU A 10 16.04 10.03 1.16
N GLY A 11 16.08 10.90 2.16
CA GLY A 11 16.50 10.65 3.53
C GLY A 11 17.03 11.94 4.18
N PRO A 12 17.90 11.85 5.19
CA PRO A 12 18.59 13.00 5.76
C PRO A 12 19.44 13.71 4.70
N GLN A 13 19.31 15.03 4.55
CA GLN A 13 20.06 15.78 3.53
C GLN A 13 21.58 15.67 3.76
N ARG A 14 22.30 15.24 2.72
CA ARG A 14 23.77 15.14 2.69
C ARG A 14 24.31 15.60 1.35
N ALA A 15 25.60 15.92 1.31
CA ALA A 15 26.32 16.25 0.08
C ALA A 15 27.77 15.74 0.13
N TRP A 16 28.35 15.49 -1.04
CA TRP A 16 29.74 15.08 -1.21
C TRP A 16 30.43 15.89 -2.29
N TYR A 17 31.74 16.05 -2.15
CA TYR A 17 32.66 16.49 -3.18
C TYR A 17 33.70 15.38 -3.41
N ALA A 18 33.62 14.72 -4.57
CA ALA A 18 34.14 13.38 -4.82
C ALA A 18 33.60 12.44 -3.72
N ASP A 19 34.48 11.71 -3.04
CA ASP A 19 34.11 10.82 -1.93
C ASP A 19 34.10 11.52 -0.56
N ARG A 20 34.43 12.82 -0.49
CA ARG A 20 34.48 13.56 0.79
C ARG A 20 33.08 14.10 1.14
N PRO A 21 32.52 13.77 2.32
CA PRO A 21 31.28 14.38 2.78
C PRO A 21 31.49 15.88 3.06
N LEU A 22 30.49 16.69 2.75
CA LEU A 22 30.46 18.13 2.98
C LEU A 22 29.58 18.46 4.18
N ASP A 23 30.12 19.22 5.14
CA ASP A 23 29.28 19.84 6.18
C ASP A 23 28.49 21.01 5.57
N LEU A 24 27.20 20.78 5.37
CA LEU A 24 26.25 21.77 4.85
C LEU A 24 25.86 22.84 5.89
N GLY A 25 26.27 22.68 7.15
CA GLY A 25 26.07 23.64 8.23
C GLY A 25 24.63 23.70 8.77
N ALA A 26 24.27 24.87 9.31
CA ALA A 26 23.03 25.08 10.06
C ALA A 26 21.74 24.79 9.26
N GLY A 27 20.67 24.41 9.97
CA GLY A 27 19.38 23.99 9.39
C GLY A 27 18.80 24.92 8.32
N LYS A 28 18.80 26.25 8.53
CA LYS A 28 18.31 27.21 7.53
C LYS A 28 19.21 27.28 6.27
N GLN A 29 20.52 27.07 6.39
CA GLN A 29 21.42 27.00 5.23
C GLN A 29 21.19 25.73 4.41
N ARG A 30 21.01 24.60 5.10
CA ARG A 30 20.59 23.31 4.54
C ARG A 30 19.25 23.39 3.81
N ALA A 31 18.26 24.07 4.40
CA ALA A 31 16.96 24.33 3.79
C ALA A 31 17.08 25.17 2.50
N VAL A 32 17.86 26.27 2.49
CA VAL A 32 18.13 27.05 1.26
C VAL A 32 18.71 26.16 0.16
N LEU A 33 19.66 25.26 0.49
CA LEU A 33 20.19 24.31 -0.50
C LEU A 33 19.13 23.31 -0.97
N ALA A 34 18.26 22.81 -0.10
CA ALA A 34 17.20 21.87 -0.47
C ALA A 34 16.20 22.48 -1.47
N VAL A 35 15.80 23.76 -1.29
CA VAL A 35 14.98 24.51 -2.26
C VAL A 35 15.67 24.61 -3.63
N LEU A 36 16.98 24.90 -3.63
CA LEU A 36 17.78 25.01 -4.86
C LEU A 36 17.98 23.65 -5.56
N LEU A 37 18.07 22.54 -4.81
CA LEU A 37 18.18 21.18 -5.35
C LEU A 37 16.86 20.68 -5.93
N LEU A 38 15.72 20.97 -5.29
CA LEU A 38 14.37 20.71 -5.84
C LEU A 38 14.13 21.45 -7.17
N SER A 39 14.85 22.54 -7.40
CA SER A 39 14.86 23.31 -8.64
C SER A 39 16.17 23.17 -9.42
N ALA A 40 16.92 22.09 -9.26
CA ALA A 40 18.23 21.92 -9.91
C ALA A 40 18.18 22.22 -11.42
N GLY A 41 19.11 23.05 -11.91
CA GLY A 41 19.14 23.51 -13.30
C GLY A 41 18.14 24.64 -13.65
N ARG A 42 17.29 25.09 -12.71
CA ARG A 42 16.36 26.22 -12.88
C ARG A 42 16.65 27.33 -11.85
N PRO A 43 16.44 28.62 -12.19
CA PRO A 43 16.59 29.71 -11.23
C PRO A 43 15.43 29.70 -10.22
N VAL A 44 15.73 30.06 -8.97
CA VAL A 44 14.77 30.25 -7.89
C VAL A 44 14.86 31.68 -7.38
N SER A 45 13.72 32.38 -7.28
CA SER A 45 13.71 33.77 -6.83
C SER A 45 14.04 33.89 -5.33
N ILE A 46 14.56 35.05 -4.92
CA ILE A 46 14.86 35.31 -3.51
C ILE A 46 13.58 35.21 -2.66
N GLY A 47 12.43 35.64 -3.19
CA GLY A 47 11.13 35.54 -2.52
C GLY A 47 10.73 34.09 -2.25
N GLN A 48 10.85 33.21 -3.26
CA GLN A 48 10.56 31.77 -3.12
C GLN A 48 11.47 31.10 -2.09
N VAL A 49 12.76 31.48 -2.02
CA VAL A 49 13.67 30.98 -0.97
C VAL A 49 13.25 31.48 0.41
N ILE A 50 12.78 32.72 0.54
CA ILE A 50 12.29 33.25 1.82
C ILE A 50 11.02 32.50 2.27
N GLU A 51 10.02 32.39 1.39
CA GLU A 51 8.74 31.71 1.63
C GLU A 51 8.92 30.24 2.03
N ALA A 52 9.75 29.49 1.29
CA ALA A 52 9.99 28.07 1.57
C ALA A 52 10.79 27.82 2.85
N VAL A 53 11.70 28.72 3.23
CA VAL A 53 12.63 28.51 4.37
C VAL A 53 12.16 29.22 5.65
N TRP A 54 11.31 30.24 5.56
CA TRP A 54 10.71 30.96 6.69
C TRP A 54 9.21 31.22 6.44
N PRO A 55 8.36 30.18 6.47
CA PRO A 55 6.93 30.31 6.15
C PRO A 55 6.13 31.12 7.18
N GLU A 56 6.53 31.12 8.45
CA GLU A 56 5.81 31.80 9.55
C GLU A 56 6.45 33.15 9.91
N GLU A 57 7.76 33.15 10.16
CA GLU A 57 8.53 34.33 10.59
C GLU A 57 9.60 34.72 9.55
N PRO A 58 9.23 35.41 8.46
CA PRO A 58 10.19 35.89 7.47
C PRO A 58 11.10 36.97 8.09
N PRO A 59 12.44 36.86 7.94
CA PRO A 59 13.35 37.85 8.51
C PRO A 59 13.18 39.24 7.85
N ALA A 60 13.19 40.29 8.69
CA ALA A 60 12.99 41.68 8.27
C ALA A 60 13.95 42.19 7.16
N ASN A 61 15.09 41.51 6.96
CA ASN A 61 15.97 41.73 5.81
C ASN A 61 16.30 40.40 5.10
N GLY A 62 15.25 39.73 4.63
CA GLY A 62 15.33 38.43 3.94
C GLY A 62 16.34 38.36 2.80
N PRO A 63 16.42 39.33 1.87
CA PRO A 63 17.41 39.29 0.80
C PRO A 63 18.85 39.17 1.30
N ASN A 64 19.23 39.93 2.33
CA ASN A 64 20.58 39.86 2.91
C ASN A 64 20.81 38.55 3.70
N VAL A 65 19.77 38.01 4.36
CA VAL A 65 19.86 36.70 5.04
C VAL A 65 20.05 35.56 4.04
N VAL A 66 19.30 35.56 2.92
CA VAL A 66 19.49 34.58 1.83
C VAL A 66 20.89 34.72 1.21
N GLN A 67 21.36 35.95 0.93
CA GLN A 67 22.73 36.18 0.45
C GLN A 67 23.79 35.61 1.40
N LYS A 68 23.61 35.74 2.73
CA LYS A 68 24.52 35.17 3.73
C LYS A 68 24.57 33.64 3.66
N HIS A 69 23.43 32.98 3.53
CA HIS A 69 23.37 31.52 3.39
C HIS A 69 23.96 31.04 2.05
N VAL A 70 23.67 31.73 0.94
CA VAL A 70 24.28 31.45 -0.37
C VAL A 70 25.80 31.65 -0.34
N ALA A 71 26.29 32.68 0.36
CA ALA A 71 27.73 32.89 0.53
C ALA A 71 28.40 31.80 1.38
N GLY A 72 27.70 31.22 2.35
CA GLY A 72 28.13 30.03 3.09
C GLY A 72 28.18 28.79 2.20
N LEU A 73 27.08 28.47 1.51
CA LEU A 73 26.99 27.34 0.58
C LEU A 73 28.06 27.39 -0.51
N ARG A 74 28.34 28.57 -1.08
CA ARG A 74 29.41 28.76 -2.07
C ARG A 74 30.80 28.37 -1.56
N ARG A 75 31.10 28.50 -0.27
CA ARG A 75 32.39 28.06 0.31
C ARG A 75 32.46 26.55 0.51
N ILE A 76 31.31 25.92 0.74
CA ILE A 76 31.19 24.48 1.00
C ILE A 76 31.18 23.67 -0.30
N LEU A 77 30.41 24.13 -1.29
CA LEU A 77 30.24 23.45 -2.58
C LEU A 77 31.40 23.68 -3.56
N GLU A 78 32.22 24.71 -3.32
CA GLU A 78 33.37 25.08 -4.16
C GLU A 78 34.62 25.27 -3.25
N PRO A 79 35.10 24.21 -2.58
CA PRO A 79 36.14 24.34 -1.55
C PRO A 79 37.48 24.85 -2.08
N ASP A 80 37.83 24.50 -3.33
CA ASP A 80 39.07 24.89 -3.99
C ASP A 80 38.99 26.29 -4.65
N ARG A 81 37.87 27.00 -4.45
CA ARG A 81 37.64 28.31 -5.07
C ARG A 81 38.32 29.43 -4.29
N SER A 82 39.12 30.23 -4.97
CA SER A 82 39.76 31.41 -4.38
C SER A 82 38.73 32.35 -3.70
N PRO A 83 39.04 32.90 -2.51
CA PRO A 83 38.23 33.93 -1.88
C PRO A 83 38.02 35.13 -2.81
N ARG A 84 36.78 35.64 -2.86
CA ARG A 84 36.30 36.76 -3.72
C ARG A 84 36.06 36.46 -5.21
N THR A 85 36.39 35.27 -5.73
CA THR A 85 35.92 34.84 -7.07
C THR A 85 34.40 34.57 -7.04
N PRO A 86 33.63 34.92 -8.08
CA PRO A 86 32.22 34.51 -8.18
C PRO A 86 32.08 32.98 -8.22
N GLY A 87 30.99 32.47 -7.63
CA GLY A 87 30.71 31.03 -7.64
C GLY A 87 30.14 30.57 -8.97
N GLN A 88 30.67 29.46 -9.50
CA GLN A 88 30.26 28.84 -10.76
C GLN A 88 29.15 27.81 -10.55
N VAL A 89 29.20 27.07 -9.43
CA VAL A 89 28.18 26.07 -9.07
C VAL A 89 26.87 26.73 -8.63
N LEU A 90 26.93 27.79 -7.82
CA LEU A 90 25.76 28.53 -7.35
C LEU A 90 25.81 29.97 -7.85
N THR A 91 25.19 30.21 -9.00
CA THR A 91 25.18 31.51 -9.69
C THR A 91 23.99 32.38 -9.30
N LEU A 92 24.13 33.71 -9.43
CA LEU A 92 23.00 34.64 -9.41
C LEU A 92 22.66 35.01 -10.86
N THR A 93 21.37 35.08 -11.16
CA THR A 93 20.79 35.45 -12.46
C THR A 93 19.68 36.48 -12.23
N ASP A 94 19.17 37.11 -13.29
CA ASP A 94 18.09 38.10 -13.19
C ASP A 94 16.79 37.49 -12.59
N ALA A 95 16.59 36.19 -12.77
CA ALA A 95 15.47 35.42 -12.20
C ALA A 95 15.74 34.89 -10.76
N GLY A 96 16.93 35.13 -10.19
CA GLY A 96 17.33 34.66 -8.87
C GLY A 96 18.51 33.67 -8.88
N TYR A 97 18.58 32.81 -7.86
CA TYR A 97 19.70 31.89 -7.67
C TYR A 97 19.55 30.61 -8.49
N LEU A 98 20.60 30.24 -9.22
CA LEU A 98 20.63 29.05 -10.08
C LEU A 98 21.77 28.12 -9.64
N LEU A 99 21.41 26.89 -9.28
CA LEU A 99 22.34 25.80 -8.99
C LEU A 99 22.68 25.03 -10.28
N ARG A 100 23.92 25.17 -10.75
CA ARG A 100 24.46 24.63 -12.01
C ARG A 100 25.17 23.30 -11.77
N ILE A 101 24.37 22.25 -11.52
CA ILE A 101 24.83 20.87 -11.40
C ILE A 101 24.14 19.99 -12.46
N PRO A 102 24.75 18.86 -12.88
CA PRO A 102 24.04 17.83 -13.61
C PRO A 102 22.79 17.42 -12.81
N PRO A 103 21.62 17.22 -13.45
CA PRO A 103 20.43 16.76 -12.73
C PRO A 103 20.67 15.41 -12.03
N GLU A 104 21.50 14.54 -12.63
CA GLU A 104 21.90 13.25 -12.07
C GLU A 104 22.81 13.35 -10.83
N SER A 105 23.29 14.55 -10.45
CA SER A 105 23.99 14.76 -9.18
C SER A 105 23.06 14.67 -7.96
N VAL A 106 21.73 14.65 -8.16
CA VAL A 106 20.71 14.62 -7.09
C VAL A 106 19.97 13.28 -7.12
N ASP A 107 20.03 12.53 -6.03
CA ASP A 107 19.36 11.23 -5.88
C ASP A 107 17.85 11.26 -6.20
N ALA A 108 17.12 12.28 -5.76
CA ALA A 108 15.70 12.44 -6.02
C ALA A 108 15.40 12.57 -7.53
N VAL A 109 16.27 13.25 -8.28
CA VAL A 109 16.13 13.39 -9.74
C VAL A 109 16.52 12.09 -10.45
N ARG A 110 17.58 11.41 -9.99
CA ARG A 110 17.94 10.07 -10.47
C ARG A 110 16.79 9.09 -10.27
N PHE A 111 16.14 9.12 -9.11
CA PHE A 111 14.97 8.30 -8.79
C PHE A 111 13.79 8.60 -9.73
N GLU A 112 13.40 9.87 -9.89
CA GLU A 112 12.33 10.27 -10.81
C GLU A 112 12.61 9.79 -12.25
N ARG A 113 13.86 9.92 -12.71
CA ARG A 113 14.29 9.46 -14.04
C ARG A 113 14.32 7.94 -14.18
N GLY A 114 14.79 7.22 -13.16
CA GLY A 114 14.81 5.75 -13.15
C GLY A 114 13.39 5.16 -13.22
N VAL A 115 12.46 5.68 -12.42
CA VAL A 115 11.04 5.28 -12.49
C VAL A 115 10.44 5.58 -13.87
N HIS A 116 10.77 6.71 -14.49
CA HIS A 116 10.32 7.01 -15.84
C HIS A 116 10.92 6.06 -16.90
N ARG A 117 12.22 5.76 -16.83
CA ARG A 117 12.90 4.83 -17.75
C ARG A 117 12.35 3.41 -17.62
N ALA A 118 12.11 2.95 -16.39
CA ALA A 118 11.51 1.64 -16.14
C ALA A 118 10.11 1.50 -16.75
N ARG A 119 9.27 2.55 -16.67
CA ARG A 119 7.96 2.56 -17.35
C ARG A 119 8.11 2.44 -18.87
N GLN A 120 9.08 3.13 -19.47
CA GLN A 120 9.38 3.00 -20.91
C GLN A 120 9.88 1.59 -21.29
N GLN A 121 10.73 0.98 -20.46
CA GLN A 121 11.22 -0.39 -20.66
C GLN A 121 10.08 -1.41 -20.56
N HIS A 122 9.21 -1.30 -19.55
CA HIS A 122 8.05 -2.18 -19.37
C HIS A 122 7.06 -2.06 -20.55
N ALA A 123 6.72 -0.83 -20.96
CA ALA A 123 5.88 -0.58 -22.14
C ALA A 123 6.48 -1.14 -23.45
N ALA A 124 7.81 -1.28 -23.52
CA ALA A 124 8.53 -1.92 -24.61
C ALA A 124 8.71 -3.45 -24.45
N GLY A 125 8.00 -4.09 -23.50
CA GLY A 125 8.08 -5.53 -23.22
C GLY A 125 9.35 -5.97 -22.48
N ARG A 126 10.23 -5.05 -22.10
CA ARG A 126 11.55 -5.32 -21.47
C ARG A 126 11.41 -5.37 -19.95
N ALA A 127 10.58 -6.29 -19.46
CA ALA A 127 10.22 -6.42 -18.05
C ALA A 127 11.44 -6.60 -17.12
N THR A 128 12.45 -7.37 -17.54
CA THR A 128 13.68 -7.59 -16.75
C THR A 128 14.53 -6.32 -16.61
N GLU A 129 14.64 -5.52 -17.66
CA GLU A 129 15.33 -4.21 -17.61
C GLU A 129 14.56 -3.23 -16.71
N ALA A 130 13.23 -3.16 -16.87
CA ALA A 130 12.36 -2.30 -16.07
C ALA A 130 12.44 -2.62 -14.57
N LEU A 131 12.49 -3.92 -14.23
CA LEU A 131 12.68 -4.38 -12.86
C LEU A 131 14.04 -3.96 -12.30
N ALA A 132 15.13 -4.16 -13.06
CA ALA A 132 16.47 -3.79 -12.62
C ALA A 132 16.62 -2.27 -12.40
N GLU A 133 16.06 -1.45 -13.29
CA GLU A 133 16.03 0.01 -13.17
C GLU A 133 15.18 0.46 -11.97
N LEU A 134 14.03 -0.18 -11.69
CA LEU A 134 13.21 0.11 -10.50
C LEU A 134 13.93 -0.24 -9.20
N THR A 135 14.61 -1.38 -9.13
CA THR A 135 15.41 -1.76 -7.96
C THR A 135 16.52 -0.73 -7.73
N ALA A 136 17.34 -0.44 -8.74
CA ALA A 136 18.42 0.53 -8.62
C ALA A 136 17.94 1.96 -8.29
N ALA A 137 16.72 2.34 -8.70
CA ALA A 137 16.11 3.61 -8.32
C ALA A 137 15.61 3.60 -6.87
N LEU A 138 14.99 2.50 -6.42
CA LEU A 138 14.50 2.35 -5.05
C LEU A 138 15.65 2.25 -4.03
N ASP A 139 16.78 1.65 -4.39
CA ASP A 139 18.00 1.56 -3.56
C ASP A 139 18.62 2.94 -3.22
N LEU A 140 18.19 4.02 -3.89
CA LEU A 140 18.59 5.39 -3.55
C LEU A 140 17.93 5.89 -2.25
N TRP A 141 16.85 5.24 -1.80
CA TRP A 141 16.10 5.66 -0.62
C TRP A 141 16.77 5.18 0.67
N GLN A 142 17.10 6.13 1.54
CA GLN A 142 17.73 5.89 2.85
C GLN A 142 16.83 6.30 4.03
N GLY A 143 15.62 6.79 3.75
CA GLY A 143 14.63 7.15 4.76
C GLY A 143 13.63 8.16 4.22
N GLU A 144 13.02 8.92 5.14
CA GLU A 144 12.05 9.95 4.82
C GLU A 144 12.73 11.17 4.17
N PRO A 145 12.31 11.62 2.97
CA PRO A 145 12.92 12.78 2.32
C PRO A 145 12.76 14.04 3.17
N PHE A 146 13.74 14.94 3.13
CA PHE A 146 13.66 16.24 3.82
C PHE A 146 13.44 16.16 5.35
N THR A 147 13.95 15.12 6.04
CA THR A 147 13.84 15.01 7.50
C THR A 147 14.37 16.28 8.19
N GLY A 148 13.57 16.90 9.06
CA GLY A 148 13.95 18.08 9.82
C GLY A 148 13.81 19.43 9.10
N PHE A 149 13.20 19.47 7.91
CA PHE A 149 12.78 20.72 7.26
C PHE A 149 11.26 20.87 7.37
N PRO A 150 10.75 21.79 8.22
CA PRO A 150 9.32 22.04 8.38
C PRO A 150 8.80 22.98 7.29
N GLY A 151 7.51 22.85 6.96
CA GLY A 151 6.76 23.82 6.18
C GLY A 151 6.25 23.27 4.85
N MET A 152 5.07 23.77 4.44
CA MET A 152 4.27 23.28 3.32
C MET A 152 5.05 23.05 2.01
N TYR A 153 6.10 23.83 1.73
CA TYR A 153 6.96 23.62 0.56
C TYR A 153 7.70 22.27 0.61
N PHE A 154 8.35 21.95 1.73
CA PHE A 154 9.05 20.68 1.92
C PHE A 154 8.08 19.53 2.10
N ASP A 155 6.94 19.75 2.76
CA ASP A 155 5.91 18.72 2.93
C ASP A 155 5.28 18.32 1.58
N THR A 156 4.96 19.28 0.72
CA THR A 156 4.49 19.01 -0.65
C THR A 156 5.52 18.21 -1.46
N ALA A 157 6.80 18.57 -1.36
CA ALA A 157 7.88 17.84 -2.04
C ALA A 157 8.08 16.41 -1.48
N ARG A 158 8.01 16.26 -0.15
CA ARG A 158 8.06 14.98 0.57
C ARG A 158 6.92 14.07 0.13
N HIS A 159 5.68 14.56 0.15
CA HIS A 159 4.50 13.81 -0.32
C HIS A 159 4.66 13.38 -1.78
N ARG A 160 5.00 14.28 -2.71
CA ARG A 160 5.26 13.93 -4.13
C ARG A 160 6.24 12.76 -4.27
N LEU A 161 7.37 12.80 -3.57
CA LEU A 161 8.39 11.76 -3.65
C LEU A 161 7.90 10.43 -3.04
N VAL A 162 7.22 10.47 -1.90
CA VAL A 162 6.67 9.27 -1.22
C VAL A 162 5.57 8.62 -2.06
N GLU A 163 4.67 9.39 -2.66
CA GLU A 163 3.65 8.87 -3.58
C GLU A 163 4.29 8.23 -4.83
N LEU A 164 5.38 8.81 -5.36
CA LEU A 164 6.14 8.23 -6.46
C LEU A 164 6.88 6.94 -6.05
N ARG A 165 7.44 6.87 -4.83
CA ARG A 165 8.01 5.64 -4.26
C ARG A 165 6.98 4.54 -4.17
N ALA A 166 5.79 4.83 -3.65
CA ALA A 166 4.73 3.85 -3.54
C ALA A 166 4.29 3.31 -4.92
N VAL A 167 4.18 4.17 -5.95
CA VAL A 167 3.91 3.71 -7.32
C VAL A 167 5.08 2.88 -7.89
N ALA A 168 6.33 3.25 -7.62
CA ALA A 168 7.51 2.48 -8.06
C ALA A 168 7.56 1.09 -7.40
N LEU A 169 7.19 0.99 -6.12
CA LEU A 169 7.08 -0.26 -5.38
C LEU A 169 5.93 -1.14 -5.92
N GLU A 170 4.76 -0.55 -6.19
CA GLU A 170 3.65 -1.22 -6.86
C GLU A 170 4.06 -1.78 -8.23
N THR A 171 4.75 -1.00 -9.07
CA THR A 171 5.23 -1.51 -10.37
C THR A 171 6.28 -2.61 -10.20
N ARG A 172 7.21 -2.50 -9.24
CA ARG A 172 8.22 -3.55 -9.00
C ARG A 172 7.56 -4.86 -8.52
N ALA A 173 6.57 -4.78 -7.65
CA ALA A 173 5.79 -5.92 -7.18
C ALA A 173 4.97 -6.58 -8.31
N GLU A 174 4.39 -5.80 -9.22
CA GLU A 174 3.69 -6.29 -10.42
C GLU A 174 4.62 -7.10 -11.33
N LEU A 175 5.76 -6.51 -11.74
CA LEU A 175 6.78 -7.19 -12.54
C LEU A 175 7.31 -8.47 -11.85
N ALA A 176 7.44 -8.44 -10.52
CA ALA A 176 7.82 -9.62 -9.75
C ALA A 176 6.76 -10.73 -9.80
N LEU A 177 5.47 -10.39 -9.69
CA LEU A 177 4.35 -11.33 -9.82
C LEU A 177 4.19 -11.90 -11.24
N GLU A 178 4.45 -11.09 -12.27
CA GLU A 178 4.52 -11.52 -13.68
C GLU A 178 5.67 -12.51 -13.90
N SER A 179 6.85 -12.24 -13.34
CA SER A 179 8.01 -13.13 -13.37
C SER A 179 7.88 -14.41 -12.53
N GLY A 180 6.70 -14.67 -11.95
CA GLY A 180 6.42 -15.88 -11.19
C GLY A 180 6.97 -15.91 -9.76
N ARG A 181 7.66 -14.87 -9.27
CA ARG A 181 8.29 -14.81 -7.92
C ARG A 181 7.30 -14.47 -6.80
N HIS A 182 6.10 -15.06 -6.87
CA HIS A 182 4.99 -14.75 -5.96
C HIS A 182 5.23 -15.18 -4.51
N ARG A 183 6.03 -16.23 -4.25
CA ARG A 183 6.35 -16.70 -2.88
C ARG A 183 7.33 -15.77 -2.16
N GLU A 184 8.40 -15.38 -2.85
CA GLU A 184 9.45 -14.49 -2.34
C GLU A 184 8.88 -13.12 -1.95
N LEU A 185 7.94 -12.62 -2.76
CA LEU A 185 7.36 -11.28 -2.62
C LEU A 185 6.38 -11.14 -1.44
N VAL A 186 5.89 -12.23 -0.82
CA VAL A 186 4.86 -12.14 0.24
C VAL A 186 5.36 -11.35 1.45
N GLY A 187 6.59 -11.60 1.92
CA GLY A 187 7.13 -10.91 3.10
C GLY A 187 7.25 -9.41 2.87
N GLU A 188 7.82 -9.04 1.72
CA GLU A 188 7.94 -7.64 1.28
C GLU A 188 6.57 -6.95 1.15
N LEU A 189 5.58 -7.62 0.53
CA LEU A 189 4.23 -7.07 0.38
C LEU A 189 3.49 -6.90 1.72
N VAL A 190 3.78 -7.71 2.74
CA VAL A 190 3.24 -7.49 4.09
C VAL A 190 3.81 -6.22 4.72
N GLU A 191 5.11 -5.97 4.57
CA GLU A 191 5.75 -4.74 5.04
C GLU A 191 5.23 -3.50 4.29
N LEU A 192 5.15 -3.58 2.96
CA LEU A 192 4.62 -2.49 2.13
C LEU A 192 3.14 -2.18 2.42
N VAL A 193 2.34 -3.19 2.73
CA VAL A 193 0.93 -3.01 3.14
C VAL A 193 0.83 -2.44 4.57
N ALA A 194 1.82 -2.66 5.44
CA ALA A 194 1.88 -2.00 6.74
C ALA A 194 2.34 -0.52 6.63
N GLU A 195 3.26 -0.22 5.71
CA GLU A 195 3.73 1.14 5.40
C GLU A 195 2.64 1.98 4.69
N PHE A 196 1.93 1.37 3.74
CA PHE A 196 0.91 2.03 2.90
C PHE A 196 -0.48 1.37 3.05
N PRO A 197 -1.12 1.44 4.23
CA PRO A 197 -2.28 0.62 4.60
C PRO A 197 -3.51 0.78 3.70
N VAL A 198 -3.67 1.95 3.08
CA VAL A 198 -4.82 2.35 2.25
C VAL A 198 -4.60 2.15 0.75
N ARG A 199 -3.42 1.68 0.30
CA ARG A 199 -3.13 1.47 -1.13
C ARG A 199 -3.67 0.12 -1.60
N GLU A 200 -4.83 0.15 -2.26
CA GLU A 200 -5.52 -1.05 -2.77
C GLU A 200 -4.67 -1.90 -3.71
N ARG A 201 -3.78 -1.29 -4.49
CA ARG A 201 -2.92 -2.00 -5.45
C ARG A 201 -1.90 -2.91 -4.76
N LEU A 202 -1.28 -2.45 -3.67
CA LEU A 202 -0.42 -3.28 -2.82
C LEU A 202 -1.24 -4.39 -2.13
N ARG A 203 -2.47 -4.10 -1.68
CA ARG A 203 -3.37 -5.10 -1.10
C ARG A 203 -3.74 -6.19 -2.12
N HIS A 204 -4.09 -5.81 -3.34
CA HIS A 204 -4.37 -6.69 -4.48
C HIS A 204 -3.17 -7.59 -4.78
N GLN A 205 -1.97 -7.02 -4.83
CA GLN A 205 -0.73 -7.76 -5.06
C GLN A 205 -0.44 -8.76 -3.92
N LEU A 206 -0.63 -8.38 -2.66
CA LEU A 206 -0.48 -9.27 -1.50
C LEU A 206 -1.48 -10.44 -1.57
N MET A 207 -2.75 -10.17 -1.83
CA MET A 207 -3.78 -11.20 -1.98
C MET A 207 -3.43 -12.17 -3.12
N LEU A 208 -3.02 -11.65 -4.29
CA LEU A 208 -2.63 -12.47 -5.44
C LEU A 208 -1.36 -13.31 -5.15
N ALA A 209 -0.37 -12.73 -4.47
CA ALA A 209 0.86 -13.41 -4.05
C ALA A 209 0.56 -14.59 -3.11
N LEU A 210 -0.28 -14.35 -2.09
CA LEU A 210 -0.73 -15.37 -1.15
C LEU A 210 -1.51 -16.48 -1.85
N TYR A 211 -2.49 -16.13 -2.70
CA TYR A 211 -3.29 -17.12 -3.43
C TYR A 211 -2.44 -17.99 -4.37
N ARG A 212 -1.57 -17.38 -5.18
CA ARG A 212 -0.62 -18.11 -6.06
C ARG A 212 0.36 -18.99 -5.27
N SER A 213 0.67 -18.61 -4.03
CA SER A 213 1.48 -19.41 -3.09
C SER A 213 0.73 -20.60 -2.47
N GLY A 214 -0.57 -20.77 -2.75
CA GLY A 214 -1.44 -21.78 -2.11
C GLY A 214 -2.05 -21.33 -0.78
N ARG A 215 -1.85 -20.07 -0.36
CA ARG A 215 -2.28 -19.49 0.92
C ARG A 215 -3.62 -18.76 0.77
N GLN A 216 -4.61 -19.40 0.13
CA GLN A 216 -5.93 -18.83 -0.18
C GLN A 216 -6.65 -18.30 1.06
N ALA A 217 -6.60 -19.02 2.19
CA ALA A 217 -7.22 -18.59 3.44
C ALA A 217 -6.68 -17.23 3.92
N GLU A 218 -5.36 -17.02 3.82
CA GLU A 218 -4.70 -15.78 4.21
C GLU A 218 -4.98 -14.63 3.23
N ALA A 219 -5.06 -14.91 1.93
CA ALA A 219 -5.50 -13.93 0.93
C ALA A 219 -6.93 -13.41 1.24
N LEU A 220 -7.84 -14.30 1.66
CA LEU A 220 -9.19 -13.94 2.06
C LEU A 220 -9.25 -13.24 3.44
N VAL A 221 -8.30 -13.51 4.35
CA VAL A 221 -8.12 -12.73 5.59
C VAL A 221 -7.68 -11.30 5.25
N ALA A 222 -6.63 -11.14 4.44
CA ALA A 222 -6.08 -9.84 4.07
C ALA A 222 -7.11 -8.92 3.39
N TYR A 223 -8.06 -9.48 2.64
CA TYR A 223 -9.22 -8.73 2.12
C TYR A 223 -10.15 -8.24 3.24
N ARG A 224 -10.54 -9.11 4.18
CA ARG A 224 -11.46 -8.76 5.26
C ARG A 224 -10.87 -7.69 6.16
N GLU A 225 -9.62 -7.85 6.58
CA GLU A 225 -8.89 -6.85 7.37
C GLU A 225 -8.83 -5.49 6.66
N PHE A 226 -8.70 -5.48 5.33
CA PHE A 226 -8.70 -4.26 4.54
C PHE A 226 -10.08 -3.63 4.40
N ALA A 227 -11.12 -4.43 4.14
CA ALA A 227 -12.50 -3.96 4.08
C ALA A 227 -12.96 -3.40 5.44
N ASP A 228 -12.56 -4.05 6.55
CA ASP A 228 -12.81 -3.57 7.90
C ASP A 228 -12.07 -2.25 8.18
N LEU A 229 -10.79 -2.14 7.78
CA LEU A 229 -10.01 -0.90 7.87
C LEU A 229 -10.67 0.25 7.08
N LEU A 230 -11.05 0.02 5.82
CA LEU A 230 -11.70 1.05 5.00
C LEU A 230 -13.05 1.48 5.59
N ARG A 231 -13.85 0.54 6.10
CA ARG A 231 -15.15 0.82 6.70
C ARG A 231 -15.03 1.56 8.02
N GLU A 232 -14.08 1.18 8.88
CA GLU A 232 -13.86 1.78 10.20
C GLU A 232 -13.13 3.13 10.14
N GLU A 233 -12.16 3.31 9.22
CA GLU A 233 -11.34 4.53 9.15
C GLU A 233 -11.81 5.55 8.10
N HIS A 234 -12.51 5.10 7.06
CA HIS A 234 -12.90 5.94 5.92
C HIS A 234 -14.39 5.87 5.55
N GLY A 235 -15.16 4.92 6.10
CA GLY A 235 -16.59 4.77 5.78
C GLY A 235 -16.87 4.32 4.34
N ILE A 236 -15.90 3.68 3.70
CA ILE A 236 -16.01 3.17 2.32
C ILE A 236 -15.74 1.66 2.29
N GLU A 237 -16.19 0.98 1.23
CA GLU A 237 -15.83 -0.40 0.92
C GLU A 237 -14.66 -0.44 -0.09
N PRO A 238 -13.96 -1.58 -0.26
CA PRO A 238 -12.88 -1.71 -1.24
C PRO A 238 -13.35 -1.49 -2.69
N GLY A 239 -12.46 -0.99 -3.55
CA GLY A 239 -12.73 -0.80 -4.98
C GLY A 239 -13.03 -2.09 -5.75
N GLU A 240 -13.73 -1.96 -6.87
CA GLU A 240 -14.25 -3.07 -7.69
C GLU A 240 -13.18 -4.11 -8.07
N VAL A 241 -11.97 -3.65 -8.39
CA VAL A 241 -10.83 -4.52 -8.76
C VAL A 241 -10.46 -5.49 -7.63
N LEU A 242 -10.53 -5.04 -6.37
CA LEU A 242 -10.25 -5.89 -5.21
C LEU A 242 -11.44 -6.80 -4.89
N GLN A 243 -12.67 -6.33 -5.13
CA GLN A 243 -13.90 -7.14 -5.00
C GLN A 243 -13.93 -8.29 -6.02
N ASP A 244 -13.57 -8.04 -7.30
CA ASP A 244 -13.46 -9.09 -8.32
C ASP A 244 -12.38 -10.11 -7.94
N LEU A 245 -11.19 -9.65 -7.54
CA LEU A 245 -10.11 -10.54 -7.09
C LEU A 245 -10.59 -11.45 -5.96
N HIS A 246 -11.29 -10.89 -4.96
CA HIS A 246 -11.89 -11.66 -3.87
C HIS A 246 -12.92 -12.68 -4.38
N GLY A 247 -13.84 -12.26 -5.26
CA GLY A 247 -14.86 -13.13 -5.84
C GLY A 247 -14.28 -14.28 -6.66
N ARG A 248 -13.21 -14.03 -7.42
CA ARG A 248 -12.47 -15.04 -8.20
C ARG A 248 -11.70 -16.00 -7.29
N MET A 249 -11.11 -15.51 -6.20
CA MET A 249 -10.49 -16.36 -5.17
C MET A 249 -11.52 -17.25 -4.45
N LEU A 250 -12.73 -16.76 -4.17
CA LEU A 250 -13.80 -17.59 -3.59
C LEU A 250 -14.26 -18.71 -4.53
N ARG A 251 -14.28 -18.45 -5.85
CA ARG A 251 -14.62 -19.42 -6.90
C ARG A 251 -13.46 -20.35 -7.28
N SER A 252 -12.28 -20.18 -6.67
CA SER A 252 -11.02 -20.85 -7.03
C SER A 252 -10.70 -20.77 -8.53
N ASP A 253 -10.86 -19.57 -9.10
CA ASP A 253 -10.70 -19.28 -10.53
C ASP A 253 -9.28 -19.62 -11.03
N ALA A 254 -9.20 -20.54 -12.00
CA ALA A 254 -7.95 -21.00 -12.58
C ALA A 254 -7.15 -19.88 -13.29
N THR A 255 -7.83 -18.82 -13.76
CA THR A 255 -7.18 -17.67 -14.43
C THR A 255 -6.35 -16.80 -13.48
N LEU A 256 -6.48 -16.98 -12.16
CA LEU A 256 -5.64 -16.31 -11.17
C LEU A 256 -4.26 -16.97 -11.02
N LEU A 257 -4.13 -18.26 -11.36
CA LEU A 257 -2.87 -18.97 -11.31
C LEU A 257 -1.97 -18.52 -12.48
N PRO A 258 -0.64 -18.47 -12.31
CA PRO A 258 0.25 -18.27 -13.45
C PRO A 258 0.02 -19.43 -14.44
N ALA A 259 0.06 -19.13 -15.74
CA ALA A 259 0.02 -20.17 -16.75
C ALA A 259 1.20 -21.12 -16.49
N SER A 260 0.91 -22.37 -16.13
CA SER A 260 1.95 -23.39 -16.02
C SER A 260 2.70 -23.42 -17.35
N PRO A 261 4.04 -23.35 -17.36
CA PRO A 261 4.80 -23.59 -18.57
C PRO A 261 4.38 -24.97 -19.07
N GLN A 262 3.64 -25.03 -20.18
CA GLN A 262 3.43 -26.31 -20.84
C GLN A 262 4.84 -26.83 -21.16
N PRO A 263 5.24 -28.02 -20.68
CA PRO A 263 6.46 -28.63 -21.18
C PRO A 263 6.26 -28.69 -22.69
N ALA A 264 7.16 -28.04 -23.43
CA ALA A 264 7.08 -28.01 -24.88
C ALA A 264 7.06 -29.47 -25.33
N LEU A 265 5.89 -29.95 -25.75
CA LEU A 265 5.73 -31.28 -26.32
C LEU A 265 6.54 -31.26 -27.59
N THR A 266 7.80 -31.71 -27.48
CA THR A 266 8.69 -31.88 -28.61
C THR A 266 7.96 -32.79 -29.58
N ALA A 267 7.46 -32.22 -30.68
CA ALA A 267 6.74 -32.96 -31.68
C ALA A 267 7.64 -34.16 -32.08
N PRO A 268 7.11 -35.40 -32.10
CA PRO A 268 7.92 -36.55 -32.48
C PRO A 268 8.51 -36.26 -33.86
N ALA A 269 9.85 -36.29 -33.95
CA ALA A 269 10.52 -36.02 -35.21
C ALA A 269 10.03 -37.05 -36.23
N LEU A 270 9.31 -36.56 -37.26
CA LEU A 270 8.88 -37.37 -38.39
C LEU A 270 10.14 -37.80 -39.15
N ILE A 271 10.64 -38.99 -38.84
CA ILE A 271 11.69 -39.66 -39.60
C ILE A 271 11.11 -39.98 -40.98
N PRO A 272 11.61 -39.39 -42.08
CA PRO A 272 11.11 -39.71 -43.41
C PRO A 272 11.53 -41.13 -43.78
N ALA A 273 10.59 -41.92 -44.29
CA ALA A 273 10.86 -43.29 -44.69
C ALA A 273 11.46 -43.39 -46.10
N ASP A 274 12.52 -44.21 -46.18
CA ASP A 274 12.93 -45.06 -47.32
C ASP A 274 13.66 -44.43 -48.54
N THR A 275 14.87 -44.93 -48.83
CA THR A 275 15.24 -45.54 -50.14
C THR A 275 16.60 -46.28 -50.08
N ARG A 276 16.53 -47.61 -50.07
CA ARG A 276 17.43 -48.65 -50.67
C ARG A 276 18.99 -48.51 -50.80
N ALA A 277 19.64 -49.57 -50.27
CA ALA A 277 20.64 -50.47 -50.92
C ALA A 277 22.17 -50.16 -51.00
N ALA A 278 22.93 -50.71 -50.03
CA ALA A 278 24.05 -51.68 -50.08
C ALA A 278 25.11 -51.73 -51.24
N PRO A 279 26.32 -52.35 -51.06
CA PRO A 279 26.93 -52.98 -49.86
C PRO A 279 28.36 -52.50 -49.52
N ALA A 280 28.93 -52.98 -48.40
CA ALA A 280 30.35 -52.84 -48.04
C ALA A 280 31.07 -54.21 -48.00
N PRO A 281 32.38 -54.30 -48.35
CA PRO A 281 33.18 -55.51 -48.20
C PRO A 281 33.78 -55.65 -46.79
N ALA A 282 34.16 -56.88 -46.42
CA ALA A 282 34.58 -57.26 -45.08
C ALA A 282 36.11 -57.15 -44.83
N ALA A 283 36.48 -56.99 -43.54
CA ALA A 283 37.49 -57.74 -42.74
C ALA A 283 38.92 -57.98 -43.33
N PRO A 284 40.02 -58.15 -42.52
CA PRO A 284 39.99 -59.02 -41.32
C PRO A 284 41.09 -58.88 -40.21
N VAL A 285 40.99 -59.80 -39.23
CA VAL A 285 42.02 -60.35 -38.28
C VAL A 285 42.49 -59.53 -37.05
N VAL A 286 42.65 -60.28 -35.96
CA VAL A 286 43.05 -60.01 -34.54
C VAL A 286 44.24 -60.99 -34.26
N PRO A 287 45.33 -60.69 -33.51
CA PRO A 287 45.36 -60.95 -32.04
C PRO A 287 46.45 -60.25 -31.11
N GLU A 288 46.30 -60.53 -29.80
CA GLU A 288 47.32 -60.71 -28.72
C GLU A 288 48.12 -59.56 -28.03
N GLN A 289 47.73 -59.25 -26.76
CA GLN A 289 48.44 -59.42 -25.43
C GLN A 289 49.98 -59.19 -25.24
N PRO A 290 50.56 -59.10 -23.98
CA PRO A 290 50.01 -59.04 -22.59
C PRO A 290 50.71 -58.05 -21.57
N LEU A 291 50.30 -58.12 -20.28
CA LEU A 291 50.98 -57.73 -19.00
C LEU A 291 51.09 -56.22 -18.64
N ALA A 292 51.05 -55.78 -17.36
CA ALA A 292 51.08 -56.47 -16.05
C ALA A 292 50.31 -55.72 -14.93
N ALA A 293 50.06 -56.40 -13.79
CA ALA A 293 49.61 -55.85 -12.50
C ALA A 293 50.64 -56.22 -11.39
N PRO A 294 50.60 -55.71 -10.14
CA PRO A 294 49.50 -55.90 -9.16
C PRO A 294 49.18 -54.58 -8.39
N ALA A 295 48.51 -54.48 -7.23
CA ALA A 295 47.94 -55.44 -6.27
C ALA A 295 46.72 -54.83 -5.51
N ALA A 296 46.03 -55.63 -4.69
CA ALA A 296 45.08 -55.18 -3.66
C ALA A 296 45.08 -56.18 -2.47
N PRO A 297 44.55 -55.81 -1.29
CA PRO A 297 43.75 -56.80 -0.55
C PRO A 297 42.50 -56.27 0.21
N VAL A 298 41.40 -57.02 0.01
CA VAL A 298 40.52 -57.61 1.05
C VAL A 298 39.29 -56.83 1.58
N VAL A 299 38.18 -57.58 1.64
CA VAL A 299 36.80 -57.32 2.13
C VAL A 299 36.60 -58.04 3.48
N PRO A 300 35.59 -57.72 4.31
CA PRO A 300 34.33 -58.53 4.35
C PRO A 300 33.08 -57.67 4.69
N GLU A 301 31.80 -58.08 4.65
CA GLU A 301 31.06 -59.26 4.13
C GLU A 301 29.57 -58.85 3.95
N GLN A 302 28.75 -59.65 3.24
CA GLN A 302 27.27 -59.53 3.27
C GLN A 302 26.67 -60.59 4.23
N PRO A 303 25.35 -60.55 4.56
CA PRO A 303 24.43 -61.37 3.74
C PRO A 303 22.98 -60.84 3.56
N LEU A 304 22.48 -61.01 2.32
CA LEU A 304 21.22 -61.67 1.95
C LEU A 304 19.90 -61.40 2.73
N ALA A 305 18.87 -60.87 2.05
CA ALA A 305 17.49 -61.41 2.13
C ALA A 305 16.49 -60.87 1.06
N ALA A 306 15.67 -61.79 0.56
CA ALA A 306 14.27 -61.64 0.11
C ALA A 306 13.88 -60.66 -1.02
N ALA A 307 13.54 -61.26 -2.17
CA ALA A 307 12.68 -60.66 -3.19
C ALA A 307 11.24 -60.42 -2.70
N SER A 308 10.53 -59.46 -3.31
CA SER A 308 9.06 -59.49 -3.36
C SER A 308 8.49 -58.73 -4.56
N ALA A 309 7.98 -59.54 -5.50
CA ALA A 309 6.82 -59.32 -6.37
C ALA A 309 6.49 -57.88 -6.84
N VAL A 310 6.72 -57.68 -8.15
CA VAL A 310 5.96 -56.74 -8.99
C VAL A 310 4.45 -56.93 -8.74
N ARG A 311 3.74 -55.83 -8.39
CA ARG A 311 2.27 -55.78 -8.48
C ARG A 311 1.87 -55.17 -9.82
N PRO A 312 0.92 -55.76 -10.57
CA PRO A 312 0.39 -55.14 -11.78
C PRO A 312 -0.44 -53.90 -11.44
N ALA A 313 -0.40 -52.90 -12.33
CA ALA A 313 -1.20 -51.69 -12.20
C ALA A 313 -2.70 -52.00 -12.32
N GLN A 314 -3.54 -51.34 -11.50
CA GLN A 314 -4.99 -51.40 -11.65
C GLN A 314 -5.43 -50.56 -12.86
N PRO A 315 -6.45 -51.01 -13.63
CA PRO A 315 -7.00 -50.21 -14.72
C PRO A 315 -7.76 -48.99 -14.16
N VAL A 316 -7.44 -47.81 -14.69
CA VAL A 316 -8.13 -46.55 -14.39
C VAL A 316 -9.55 -46.60 -14.99
N PRO A 317 -10.62 -46.23 -14.24
CA PRO A 317 -11.97 -46.16 -14.80
C PRO A 317 -12.09 -45.05 -15.85
N ALA A 318 -12.81 -45.32 -16.92
CA ALA A 318 -12.98 -44.41 -18.05
C ALA A 318 -13.70 -43.11 -17.66
N ALA A 319 -13.34 -42.01 -18.33
CA ALA A 319 -13.99 -40.72 -18.18
C ALA A 319 -15.48 -40.77 -18.63
N PRO A 320 -16.38 -39.99 -17.99
CA PRO A 320 -17.76 -39.88 -18.44
C PRO A 320 -17.86 -39.19 -19.81
N PRO A 321 -18.86 -39.55 -20.65
CA PRO A 321 -18.99 -38.99 -21.99
C PRO A 321 -19.39 -37.51 -21.97
N VAL A 322 -18.85 -36.76 -22.93
CA VAL A 322 -19.17 -35.34 -23.18
C VAL A 322 -20.63 -35.22 -23.64
N PRO A 323 -21.44 -34.29 -23.10
CA PRO A 323 -22.79 -34.04 -23.62
C PRO A 323 -22.74 -33.45 -25.03
N ALA A 324 -23.67 -33.87 -25.88
CA ALA A 324 -23.72 -33.51 -27.30
C ALA A 324 -23.93 -32.00 -27.54
N PRO A 325 -23.55 -31.46 -28.72
CA PRO A 325 -23.82 -30.07 -29.08
C PRO A 325 -25.33 -29.80 -29.14
N TRP A 326 -25.71 -28.58 -28.76
CA TRP A 326 -27.10 -28.13 -28.92
C TRP A 326 -27.38 -27.93 -30.42
N PRO A 327 -28.56 -28.31 -30.93
CA PRO A 327 -28.88 -28.14 -32.34
C PRO A 327 -29.10 -26.65 -32.67
N ASP A 328 -28.50 -26.19 -33.76
CA ASP A 328 -28.79 -24.88 -34.35
C ASP A 328 -30.30 -24.71 -34.59
N ARG A 329 -30.87 -23.66 -34.01
CA ARG A 329 -32.16 -23.10 -34.45
C ARG A 329 -31.97 -21.64 -34.82
N GLY A 330 -32.15 -21.37 -36.11
CA GLY A 330 -31.97 -20.05 -36.70
C GLY A 330 -32.94 -18.98 -36.19
N ALA A 331 -32.65 -17.75 -36.59
CA ALA A 331 -33.35 -16.55 -36.16
C ALA A 331 -34.86 -16.57 -36.49
N GLY A 332 -35.67 -16.17 -35.50
CA GLY A 332 -37.08 -15.84 -35.64
C GLY A 332 -37.54 -14.99 -34.44
N PRO A 333 -38.46 -14.02 -34.60
CA PRO A 333 -38.83 -13.12 -33.50
C PRO A 333 -39.64 -13.83 -32.41
N LEU A 334 -39.30 -13.57 -31.15
CA LEU A 334 -40.09 -14.03 -29.99
C LEU A 334 -41.36 -13.18 -29.82
N PRO A 335 -42.55 -13.79 -29.67
CA PRO A 335 -43.77 -13.07 -29.30
C PRO A 335 -43.79 -12.71 -27.80
N PRO A 336 -44.48 -11.64 -27.38
CA PRO A 336 -44.57 -11.23 -25.98
C PRO A 336 -45.48 -12.19 -25.17
N PRO A 337 -45.21 -12.40 -23.87
CA PRO A 337 -46.01 -13.27 -23.03
C PRO A 337 -47.39 -12.66 -22.69
N ALA A 338 -48.44 -13.47 -22.84
CA ALA A 338 -49.81 -13.10 -22.46
C ALA A 338 -49.98 -13.14 -20.93
N GLY A 339 -50.69 -12.16 -20.36
CA GLY A 339 -50.91 -12.11 -18.91
C GLY A 339 -51.68 -10.91 -18.34
N TRP A 340 -52.33 -10.08 -19.17
CA TRP A 340 -53.15 -8.96 -18.69
C TRP A 340 -54.65 -9.27 -18.82
N PRO A 341 -55.43 -9.29 -17.73
CA PRO A 341 -56.88 -9.38 -17.81
C PRO A 341 -57.50 -8.04 -18.26
N PRO A 342 -58.65 -8.05 -18.96
CA PRO A 342 -59.34 -6.84 -19.39
C PRO A 342 -59.99 -6.08 -18.21
N PRO A 343 -60.26 -4.77 -18.34
CA PRO A 343 -60.72 -3.94 -17.24
C PRO A 343 -62.20 -4.20 -16.87
N GLY A 344 -62.44 -4.56 -15.61
CA GLY A 344 -63.76 -4.51 -14.96
C GLY A 344 -64.02 -3.15 -14.30
N PRO A 345 -65.30 -2.78 -14.04
CA PRO A 345 -65.67 -1.43 -13.63
C PRO A 345 -65.32 -1.11 -12.16
N ALA A 346 -65.26 0.20 -11.87
CA ALA A 346 -64.74 0.77 -10.63
C ALA A 346 -65.55 0.42 -9.36
N GLY A 347 -64.83 0.21 -8.24
CA GLY A 347 -65.43 0.08 -6.92
C GLY A 347 -64.43 -0.10 -5.76
N GLY A 348 -64.11 1.01 -5.07
CA GLY A 348 -63.57 0.97 -3.68
C GLY A 348 -62.04 0.95 -3.52
N PRO A 349 -61.48 1.59 -2.46
CA PRO A 349 -60.04 1.80 -2.33
C PRO A 349 -59.35 0.87 -1.32
N ALA A 350 -58.36 0.09 -1.77
CA ALA A 350 -57.15 -0.31 -1.03
C ALA A 350 -56.29 -1.22 -1.90
N GLN A 351 -55.21 -0.70 -2.51
CA GLN A 351 -54.17 -1.54 -3.10
C GLN A 351 -52.81 -1.10 -2.58
N GLY A 352 -52.16 -2.02 -1.85
CA GLY A 352 -50.74 -1.93 -1.52
C GLY A 352 -49.90 -2.20 -2.77
N TRP A 353 -48.75 -1.55 -2.85
CA TRP A 353 -47.78 -1.75 -3.92
C TRP A 353 -47.10 -3.12 -3.80
N PRO A 354 -46.91 -3.87 -4.90
CA PRO A 354 -46.16 -5.12 -4.87
C PRO A 354 -44.64 -4.89 -4.96
N GLY A 355 -43.91 -5.37 -3.95
CA GLY A 355 -42.55 -5.93 -4.10
C GLY A 355 -41.41 -4.98 -4.54
N GLY A 356 -40.98 -4.07 -3.66
CA GLY A 356 -39.59 -3.58 -3.71
C GLY A 356 -38.60 -4.65 -3.20
N PRO A 357 -37.28 -4.52 -3.49
CA PRO A 357 -36.26 -5.42 -2.95
C PRO A 357 -36.24 -5.38 -1.41
N PRO A 358 -35.78 -6.45 -0.74
CA PRO A 358 -35.90 -6.58 0.71
C PRO A 358 -35.14 -5.45 1.43
N LEU A 359 -35.89 -4.64 2.18
CA LEU A 359 -35.31 -3.69 3.12
C LEU A 359 -34.48 -4.47 4.14
N GLY A 360 -33.20 -4.12 4.23
CA GLY A 360 -32.30 -4.66 5.26
C GLY A 360 -32.82 -4.37 6.68
N PRO A 361 -32.29 -5.06 7.70
CA PRO A 361 -32.80 -4.96 9.06
C PRO A 361 -32.87 -3.51 9.54
N VAL A 362 -34.08 -3.07 9.90
CA VAL A 362 -34.33 -1.74 10.47
C VAL A 362 -33.41 -1.54 11.66
N PRO A 363 -32.62 -0.46 11.73
CA PRO A 363 -31.74 -0.21 12.86
C PRO A 363 -32.60 0.04 14.10
N MET A 364 -32.65 -0.97 14.98
CA MET A 364 -33.23 -0.85 16.32
C MET A 364 -32.62 0.36 17.03
N PRO A 365 -33.40 1.15 17.80
CA PRO A 365 -32.84 2.25 18.57
C PRO A 365 -31.73 1.71 19.46
N ALA A 366 -30.54 2.33 19.37
CA ALA A 366 -29.35 1.82 20.00
C ALA A 366 -29.55 1.70 21.52
N VAL A 367 -29.65 0.46 22.01
CA VAL A 367 -29.62 0.16 23.45
C VAL A 367 -28.37 0.84 23.99
N PRO A 368 -28.47 1.72 25.01
CA PRO A 368 -27.31 2.45 25.51
C PRO A 368 -26.29 1.45 26.07
N ARG A 369 -25.25 1.16 25.27
CA ARG A 369 -24.09 0.39 25.70
C ARG A 369 -23.54 1.09 26.94
N ARG A 370 -23.69 0.46 28.10
CA ARG A 370 -23.23 1.01 29.40
C ARG A 370 -21.82 1.56 29.22
N GLY A 371 -21.69 2.88 29.32
CA GLY A 371 -20.45 3.57 29.03
C GLY A 371 -19.33 3.04 29.91
N VAL A 372 -18.18 2.72 29.29
CA VAL A 372 -16.98 2.30 30.02
C VAL A 372 -16.63 3.40 31.04
N PRO A 373 -16.55 3.08 32.35
CA PRO A 373 -16.57 4.10 33.39
C PRO A 373 -15.35 5.03 33.31
N ARG A 374 -15.55 6.31 33.67
CA ARG A 374 -14.58 7.41 33.43
C ARG A 374 -13.20 7.20 34.05
N TRP A 375 -13.08 6.38 35.08
CA TRP A 375 -11.78 6.05 35.68
C TRP A 375 -10.91 5.18 34.78
N LEU A 376 -11.48 4.43 33.82
CA LEU A 376 -10.73 3.63 32.84
C LEU A 376 -10.14 4.53 31.72
N SER A 377 -9.33 5.50 32.11
CA SER A 377 -8.54 6.37 31.26
C SER A 377 -7.27 5.66 30.76
N ILE A 378 -6.62 6.21 29.74
CA ILE A 378 -5.27 5.77 29.31
C ILE A 378 -4.31 5.70 30.51
N GLY A 379 -4.42 6.66 31.44
CA GLY A 379 -3.67 6.69 32.69
C GLY A 379 -3.82 5.43 33.55
N THR A 380 -4.99 4.79 33.61
CA THR A 380 -5.13 3.54 34.39
C THR A 380 -4.50 2.32 33.74
N THR A 381 -4.42 2.25 32.41
CA THR A 381 -3.64 1.19 31.74
C THR A 381 -2.15 1.45 31.87
N VAL A 382 -1.71 2.71 31.82
CA VAL A 382 -0.33 3.09 32.11
C VAL A 382 0.03 2.73 33.55
N VAL A 383 -0.79 3.08 34.55
CA VAL A 383 -0.58 2.69 35.95
C VAL A 383 -0.59 1.16 36.11
N ALA A 384 -1.55 0.45 35.52
CA ALA A 384 -1.60 -1.02 35.63
C ALA A 384 -0.40 -1.72 34.97
N ALA A 385 0.07 -1.22 33.82
CA ALA A 385 1.27 -1.71 33.17
C ALA A 385 2.54 -1.37 33.97
N LEU A 386 2.64 -0.15 34.52
CA LEU A 386 3.72 0.25 35.43
C LEU A 386 3.71 -0.57 36.72
N THR A 387 2.56 -0.91 37.29
CA THR A 387 2.44 -1.83 38.44
C THR A 387 2.90 -3.23 38.07
N ALA A 388 2.57 -3.75 36.88
CA ALA A 388 3.07 -5.04 36.41
C ALA A 388 4.58 -5.04 36.13
N VAL A 389 5.14 -3.94 35.63
CA VAL A 389 6.59 -3.74 35.44
C VAL A 389 7.30 -3.64 36.79
N ALA A 390 6.85 -2.76 37.69
CA ALA A 390 7.48 -2.50 38.99
C ALA A 390 7.36 -3.68 39.98
N SER A 391 6.35 -4.53 39.83
CA SER A 391 6.21 -5.77 40.60
C SER A 391 6.90 -6.97 39.95
N PHE A 392 7.70 -6.78 38.89
CA PHE A 392 8.30 -7.86 38.09
C PHE A 392 7.29 -8.97 37.71
N GLY A 393 6.03 -8.59 37.45
CA GLY A 393 4.97 -9.50 37.04
C GLY A 393 4.23 -10.23 38.17
N PHE A 394 4.67 -10.14 39.43
CA PHE A 394 4.01 -10.81 40.57
C PHE A 394 2.57 -10.31 40.82
N LEU A 395 2.20 -9.12 40.33
CA LEU A 395 0.82 -8.59 40.39
C LEU A 395 0.07 -8.66 39.04
N THR A 396 0.66 -9.20 37.97
CA THR A 396 0.01 -9.33 36.65
C THR A 396 -1.30 -10.11 36.74
N TRP A 397 -1.30 -11.23 37.49
CA TRP A 397 -2.48 -12.07 37.66
C TRP A 397 -3.66 -11.31 38.27
N LEU A 398 -3.40 -10.42 39.23
CA LEU A 398 -4.43 -9.62 39.91
C LEU A 398 -5.05 -8.60 38.95
N VAL A 399 -4.22 -7.91 38.15
CA VAL A 399 -4.70 -6.98 37.11
C VAL A 399 -5.55 -7.71 36.06
N VAL A 400 -5.07 -8.85 35.56
CA VAL A 400 -5.79 -9.65 34.55
C VAL A 400 -7.08 -10.25 35.14
N LEU A 401 -7.09 -10.66 36.41
CA LEU A 401 -8.28 -11.17 37.12
C LEU A 401 -9.34 -10.07 37.31
N LEU A 402 -8.94 -8.86 37.70
CA LEU A 402 -9.84 -7.71 37.80
C LEU A 402 -10.47 -7.39 36.43
N TYR A 403 -9.67 -7.42 35.36
CA TYR A 403 -10.17 -7.30 33.99
C TYR A 403 -11.07 -8.47 33.56
N ALA A 404 -10.81 -9.70 34.02
CA ALA A 404 -11.61 -10.89 33.73
C ALA A 404 -13.00 -10.82 34.38
N LEU A 405 -13.04 -10.49 35.67
CA LEU A 405 -14.27 -10.29 36.44
C LEU A 405 -15.10 -9.15 35.85
N TRP A 406 -14.46 -8.02 35.52
CA TRP A 406 -15.13 -6.85 34.97
C TRP A 406 -15.67 -7.07 33.54
N ARG A 407 -14.89 -7.71 32.65
CA ARG A 407 -15.34 -8.07 31.29
C ARG A 407 -16.18 -9.35 31.24
N ARG A 408 -16.37 -10.03 32.38
CA ARG A 408 -17.04 -11.35 32.51
C ARG A 408 -16.47 -12.41 31.55
N SER A 409 -15.16 -12.35 31.29
CA SER A 409 -14.45 -13.19 30.32
C SER A 409 -13.77 -14.37 31.01
N TRP A 410 -14.25 -15.58 30.75
CA TRP A 410 -13.66 -16.80 31.31
C TRP A 410 -12.22 -17.03 30.82
N ARG A 411 -11.91 -16.66 29.56
CA ARG A 411 -10.58 -16.79 28.95
C ARG A 411 -9.54 -15.94 29.69
N ASN A 412 -9.93 -14.73 30.11
CA ASN A 412 -9.06 -13.86 30.91
C ASN A 412 -8.90 -14.40 32.34
N GLY A 413 -9.93 -15.06 32.88
CA GLY A 413 -9.85 -15.73 34.18
C GLY A 413 -8.87 -16.90 34.17
N LEU A 414 -8.86 -17.70 33.11
CA LEU A 414 -7.86 -18.74 32.89
C LEU A 414 -6.45 -18.15 32.79
N ALA A 415 -6.26 -17.10 32.00
CA ALA A 415 -4.96 -16.42 31.89
C ALA A 415 -4.46 -15.87 33.24
N ALA A 416 -5.35 -15.28 34.05
CA ALA A 416 -5.01 -14.84 35.40
C ALA A 416 -4.56 -16.01 36.30
N ALA A 417 -5.25 -17.16 36.24
CA ALA A 417 -4.85 -18.35 36.98
C ALA A 417 -3.46 -18.87 36.55
N CYS A 418 -3.14 -18.84 35.25
CA CYS A 418 -1.81 -19.19 34.74
C CYS A 418 -0.72 -18.24 35.27
N TYR A 419 -0.95 -16.91 35.22
CA TYR A 419 0.01 -15.94 35.78
C TYR A 419 0.18 -16.09 37.30
N LEU A 420 -0.89 -16.43 38.03
CA LEU A 420 -0.82 -16.69 39.47
C LEU A 420 0.02 -17.94 39.76
N ALA A 421 -0.20 -19.04 39.02
CA ALA A 421 0.56 -20.27 39.18
C ALA A 421 2.07 -20.03 38.96
N VAL A 422 2.46 -19.38 37.85
CA VAL A 422 3.87 -19.05 37.56
C VAL A 422 4.46 -18.14 38.65
N SER A 423 3.68 -17.17 39.14
CA SER A 423 4.11 -16.27 40.22
C SER A 423 4.37 -17.01 41.53
N VAL A 424 3.46 -17.90 41.94
CA VAL A 424 3.56 -18.68 43.18
C VAL A 424 4.69 -19.71 43.09
N THR A 425 4.81 -20.44 41.97
CA THR A 425 5.92 -21.39 41.77
C THR A 425 7.29 -20.70 41.85
N CYS A 426 7.43 -19.51 41.26
CA CYS A 426 8.66 -18.72 41.35
C CYS A 426 8.97 -18.29 42.81
N LEU A 427 7.98 -17.73 43.52
CA LEU A 427 8.11 -17.34 44.93
C LEU A 427 8.43 -18.50 45.87
N SER A 428 7.81 -19.67 45.69
CA SER A 428 8.05 -20.86 46.51
C SER A 428 9.44 -21.46 46.29
N VAL A 429 10.00 -21.34 45.09
CA VAL A 429 11.36 -21.82 44.81
C VAL A 429 12.40 -20.85 45.38
N ILE A 430 12.28 -19.55 45.11
CA ILE A 430 13.16 -18.51 45.68
C ILE A 430 13.11 -18.48 47.21
N GLY A 431 11.96 -18.75 47.81
CA GLY A 431 11.78 -18.75 49.27
C GLY A 431 12.24 -20.02 49.99
N ASN A 432 12.68 -21.05 49.26
CA ASN A 432 13.06 -22.37 49.82
C ASN A 432 14.43 -22.87 49.32
N SER A 433 15.21 -22.00 48.66
CA SER A 433 16.59 -22.26 48.25
C SER A 433 17.56 -21.92 49.38
N ASP A 434 17.96 -22.92 50.17
CA ASP A 434 18.98 -22.80 51.24
C ASP A 434 20.44 -22.95 50.71
N THR A 435 20.64 -22.89 49.39
CA THR A 435 21.94 -23.11 48.72
C THR A 435 22.48 -21.84 48.06
N ASP A 436 23.76 -21.53 48.28
CA ASP A 436 24.47 -20.41 47.63
C ASP A 436 24.69 -20.62 46.10
N GLU A 437 24.44 -21.83 45.59
CA GLU A 437 24.50 -22.16 44.16
C GLU A 437 23.10 -22.31 43.56
N VAL A 438 22.86 -21.65 42.41
CA VAL A 438 21.59 -21.72 41.67
C VAL A 438 21.55 -23.00 40.82
N SER A 439 20.54 -23.82 41.04
CA SER A 439 20.32 -25.06 40.28
C SER A 439 19.88 -24.79 38.83
N ASP A 440 20.18 -25.71 37.90
CA ASP A 440 19.67 -25.65 36.51
C ASP A 440 18.13 -25.51 36.45
N LEU A 441 17.42 -26.14 37.39
CA LEU A 441 15.96 -26.03 37.52
C LEU A 441 15.52 -24.62 37.92
N GLU A 442 16.26 -23.97 38.82
CA GLU A 442 15.97 -22.61 39.28
C GLU A 442 16.26 -21.60 38.16
N GLY A 443 17.38 -21.74 37.46
CA GLY A 443 17.71 -20.94 36.27
C GLY A 443 16.64 -21.06 35.17
N PHE A 444 16.15 -22.28 34.91
CA PHE A 444 15.04 -22.51 33.97
C PHE A 444 13.74 -21.83 34.41
N LEU A 445 13.37 -21.93 35.69
CA LEU A 445 12.16 -21.32 36.23
C LEU A 445 12.22 -19.78 36.22
N ILE A 446 13.39 -19.19 36.51
CA ILE A 446 13.64 -17.75 36.38
C ILE A 446 13.44 -17.30 34.92
N ALA A 447 13.96 -18.05 33.94
CA ALA A 447 13.77 -17.73 32.52
C ALA A 447 12.30 -17.79 32.09
N VAL A 448 11.57 -18.84 32.51
CA VAL A 448 10.12 -18.97 32.26
C VAL A 448 9.34 -17.80 32.88
N TRP A 449 9.71 -17.39 34.10
CA TRP A 449 9.09 -16.26 34.80
C TRP A 449 9.35 -14.91 34.09
N LEU A 450 10.57 -14.65 33.62
CA LEU A 450 10.90 -13.44 32.85
C LEU A 450 10.10 -13.35 31.53
N ILE A 451 9.94 -14.47 30.83
CA ILE A 451 9.11 -14.55 29.61
C ILE A 451 7.63 -14.29 29.95
N ALA A 452 7.12 -14.89 31.02
CA ALA A 452 5.74 -14.68 31.49
C ALA A 452 5.49 -13.23 31.93
N TRP A 453 6.48 -12.56 32.53
CA TRP A 453 6.41 -11.15 32.89
C TRP A 453 6.25 -10.23 31.66
N LEU A 454 7.12 -10.39 30.65
CA LEU A 454 7.03 -9.63 29.40
C LEU A 454 5.69 -9.86 28.68
N ALA A 455 5.25 -11.12 28.59
CA ALA A 455 3.94 -11.46 28.05
C ALA A 455 2.79 -10.83 28.84
N GLY A 456 2.91 -10.74 30.17
CA GLY A 456 1.95 -10.10 31.07
C GLY A 456 1.76 -8.61 30.80
N VAL A 457 2.85 -7.87 30.61
CA VAL A 457 2.81 -6.44 30.26
C VAL A 457 2.12 -6.22 28.92
N VAL A 458 2.46 -7.01 27.90
CA VAL A 458 1.82 -6.95 26.57
C VAL A 458 0.32 -7.28 26.67
N HIS A 459 -0.05 -8.30 27.45
CA HIS A 459 -1.46 -8.68 27.66
C HIS A 459 -2.26 -7.55 28.30
N ILE A 460 -1.72 -6.85 29.30
CA ILE A 460 -2.38 -5.70 29.95
C ILE A 460 -2.59 -4.52 28.96
N VAL A 461 -1.63 -4.27 28.07
CA VAL A 461 -1.76 -3.24 27.02
C VAL A 461 -2.85 -3.63 26.01
N LEU A 462 -2.84 -4.88 25.52
CA LEU A 462 -3.84 -5.39 24.56
C LEU A 462 -5.27 -5.43 25.15
N LEU A 463 -5.42 -5.51 26.47
CA LEU A 463 -6.72 -5.45 27.15
C LEU A 463 -7.38 -4.06 27.10
N ASN A 464 -6.70 -2.99 26.65
CA ASN A 464 -7.30 -1.66 26.47
C ASN A 464 -7.36 -1.17 25.02
N GLY A 465 -8.44 -1.55 24.31
CA GLY A 465 -8.74 -1.07 22.96
C GLY A 465 -8.89 0.45 22.78
N ARG A 466 -9.03 1.26 23.85
CA ARG A 466 -9.00 2.74 23.72
C ARG A 466 -7.61 3.29 23.42
N LEU A 467 -6.55 2.58 23.80
CA LEU A 467 -5.16 3.03 23.58
C LEU A 467 -4.76 2.84 22.10
N LEU A 468 -5.12 1.69 21.53
CA LEU A 468 -5.13 1.43 20.08
C LEU A 468 -6.01 2.45 19.34
N GLY A 469 -7.23 2.69 19.83
CA GLY A 469 -8.17 3.65 19.26
C GLY A 469 -7.67 5.10 19.27
N TRP A 470 -6.86 5.51 20.26
CA TRP A 470 -6.27 6.85 20.34
C TRP A 470 -5.13 7.04 19.33
N LEU A 471 -4.25 6.05 19.18
CA LEU A 471 -3.21 6.04 18.14
C LEU A 471 -3.84 6.11 16.73
N GLY A 472 -4.88 5.32 16.47
CA GLY A 472 -5.66 5.42 15.23
C GLY A 472 -6.36 6.77 15.06
N ALA A 473 -6.91 7.35 16.13
CA ALA A 473 -7.61 8.65 16.08
C ALA A 473 -6.68 9.87 15.89
N HIS A 474 -5.37 9.71 16.09
CA HIS A 474 -4.38 10.72 15.72
C HIS A 474 -4.05 10.60 14.21
N ARG A 475 -3.78 9.38 13.74
CA ARG A 475 -3.58 9.07 12.30
C ARG A 475 -4.78 9.47 11.43
N ARG A 476 -6.02 9.20 11.88
CA ARG A 476 -7.25 9.59 11.16
C ARG A 476 -7.45 11.10 11.06
N ARG A 477 -6.98 11.89 12.03
CA ARG A 477 -6.99 13.35 11.91
C ARG A 477 -6.00 13.82 10.86
N GLN A 478 -4.76 13.36 10.95
CA GLN A 478 -3.72 13.66 9.96
C GLN A 478 -4.17 13.36 8.51
N VAL A 479 -4.77 12.19 8.24
CA VAL A 479 -5.27 11.85 6.90
C VAL A 479 -6.46 12.73 6.45
N ALA A 480 -7.31 13.17 7.38
CA ALA A 480 -8.41 14.09 7.06
C ALA A 480 -7.89 15.51 6.75
N ASP A 481 -6.89 15.97 7.52
CA ASP A 481 -6.22 17.25 7.35
C ASP A 481 -5.43 17.29 6.02
N ASP A 482 -4.67 16.22 5.72
CA ASP A 482 -3.98 16.03 4.42
C ASP A 482 -4.96 16.11 3.23
N ARG A 483 -6.15 15.50 3.35
CA ARG A 483 -7.19 15.57 2.29
C ARG A 483 -7.75 16.98 2.14
N ARG A 484 -8.02 17.71 3.25
CA ARG A 484 -8.44 19.12 3.20
C ARG A 484 -7.40 19.96 2.48
N LEU A 485 -6.12 19.80 2.84
CA LEU A 485 -5.01 20.53 2.24
C LEU A 485 -4.91 20.28 0.72
N ARG A 486 -5.04 19.02 0.26
CA ARG A 486 -5.06 18.68 -1.18
C ARG A 486 -6.21 19.35 -1.94
N ARG A 487 -7.40 19.44 -1.33
CA ARG A 487 -8.57 20.13 -1.92
C ARG A 487 -8.37 21.63 -2.00
N GLU A 488 -7.79 22.24 -0.97
CA GLU A 488 -7.46 23.67 -0.97
C GLU A 488 -6.39 23.99 -2.02
N HIS A 489 -5.36 23.15 -2.14
CA HIS A 489 -4.33 23.26 -3.18
C HIS A 489 -4.94 23.12 -4.59
N ALA A 490 -5.83 22.14 -4.80
CA ALA A 490 -6.51 21.96 -6.07
C ALA A 490 -7.42 23.14 -6.44
N ARG A 491 -8.12 23.74 -5.46
CA ARG A 491 -8.91 24.98 -5.63
C ARG A 491 -8.00 26.18 -5.95
N TYR A 492 -6.85 26.30 -5.29
CA TYR A 492 -5.84 27.32 -5.57
C TYR A 492 -5.28 27.20 -7.00
N LEU A 493 -4.97 25.98 -7.45
CA LEU A 493 -4.54 25.71 -8.82
C LEU A 493 -5.60 26.10 -9.85
N LEU A 494 -6.86 25.70 -9.63
CA LEU A 494 -7.97 26.08 -10.53
C LEU A 494 -8.19 27.59 -10.61
N TYR A 495 -7.97 28.33 -9.51
CA TYR A 495 -8.10 29.79 -9.49
C TYR A 495 -6.99 30.50 -10.27
N HIS A 496 -5.74 30.06 -10.14
CA HIS A 496 -4.59 30.70 -10.80
C HIS A 496 -4.32 30.16 -12.22
N TYR A 497 -4.68 28.90 -12.49
CA TYR A 497 -4.42 28.19 -13.74
C TYR A 497 -5.66 27.42 -14.22
N PRO A 498 -6.66 28.10 -14.83
CA PRO A 498 -7.91 27.46 -15.24
C PRO A 498 -7.74 26.29 -16.23
N THR A 499 -6.65 26.25 -17.01
CA THR A 499 -6.32 25.14 -17.92
C THR A 499 -5.99 23.83 -17.19
N ALA A 500 -5.51 23.91 -15.94
CA ALA A 500 -5.16 22.75 -15.13
C ALA A 500 -6.35 21.81 -14.89
N ARG A 501 -7.59 22.28 -14.98
CA ARG A 501 -8.80 21.45 -14.95
C ARG A 501 -8.77 20.35 -16.01
N GLY A 502 -8.39 20.70 -17.24
CA GLY A 502 -8.35 19.77 -18.37
C GLY A 502 -7.09 18.90 -18.34
N GLU A 503 -5.93 19.49 -18.08
CA GLU A 503 -4.64 18.80 -18.09
C GLU A 503 -4.46 17.82 -16.92
N LEU A 504 -4.98 18.15 -15.74
CA LEU A 504 -4.81 17.36 -14.51
C LEU A 504 -6.09 16.61 -14.09
N HIS A 505 -7.18 16.74 -14.84
CA HIS A 505 -8.50 16.14 -14.55
C HIS A 505 -9.06 16.49 -13.15
N ILE A 506 -8.77 17.68 -12.64
CA ILE A 506 -9.25 18.13 -11.31
C ILE A 506 -10.78 18.18 -11.29
N GLY A 507 -11.39 17.57 -10.28
CA GLY A 507 -12.84 17.45 -10.14
C GLY A 507 -13.45 16.32 -10.96
N ARG A 508 -12.66 15.49 -11.66
CA ARG A 508 -13.13 14.38 -12.51
C ARG A 508 -12.69 13.02 -11.96
N PRO A 509 -13.30 12.52 -10.87
CA PRO A 509 -13.03 11.16 -10.37
C PRO A 509 -13.44 10.04 -11.34
N ASP A 510 -14.23 10.36 -12.36
CA ASP A 510 -14.63 9.48 -13.46
C ASP A 510 -13.52 9.29 -14.53
N LEU A 511 -12.42 10.04 -14.46
CA LEU A 511 -11.30 9.97 -15.39
C LEU A 511 -10.01 9.49 -14.68
N PRO A 512 -9.03 8.90 -15.41
CA PRO A 512 -7.74 8.55 -14.86
C PRO A 512 -7.01 9.79 -14.28
N ARG A 513 -6.87 9.80 -12.96
CA ARG A 513 -6.29 10.93 -12.21
C ARG A 513 -4.78 11.03 -12.43
N ALA A 514 -4.35 12.12 -13.06
CA ALA A 514 -2.93 12.51 -13.13
C ALA A 514 -2.47 13.28 -11.87
N TYR A 515 -3.42 13.80 -11.09
CA TYR A 515 -3.22 14.61 -9.90
C TYR A 515 -4.25 14.22 -8.83
N ASP A 516 -3.85 14.16 -7.56
CA ASP A 516 -4.78 13.92 -6.45
C ASP A 516 -5.31 15.26 -5.90
N ASP A 517 -6.54 15.58 -6.27
CA ASP A 517 -7.26 16.76 -5.81
C ASP A 517 -7.88 16.62 -4.40
N GLY A 518 -7.56 15.55 -3.66
CA GLY A 518 -8.15 15.28 -2.33
C GLY A 518 -9.61 14.79 -2.40
N GLY A 519 -10.07 14.40 -3.59
CA GLY A 519 -11.42 13.91 -3.86
C GLY A 519 -12.41 15.03 -4.19
N LEU A 520 -12.00 16.08 -4.90
CA LEU A 520 -12.93 17.09 -5.41
C LEU A 520 -13.81 16.52 -6.53
N VAL A 521 -15.00 17.12 -6.70
CA VAL A 521 -15.95 16.78 -7.77
C VAL A 521 -16.48 18.06 -8.43
N ASP A 522 -16.24 18.18 -9.74
CA ASP A 522 -16.81 19.22 -10.59
C ASP A 522 -18.22 18.79 -11.03
N ILE A 523 -19.23 19.32 -10.34
CA ILE A 523 -20.63 18.90 -10.50
C ILE A 523 -21.17 19.15 -11.91
N ASN A 524 -20.57 20.07 -12.67
CA ASN A 524 -21.01 20.43 -14.01
C ASN A 524 -20.43 19.50 -15.09
N ALA A 525 -19.27 18.90 -14.85
CA ALA A 525 -18.54 18.10 -15.84
C ALA A 525 -18.52 16.59 -15.55
N VAL A 526 -18.76 16.17 -14.30
CA VAL A 526 -18.65 14.77 -13.87
C VAL A 526 -19.74 13.87 -14.46
N ALA A 527 -19.42 12.60 -14.73
CA ALA A 527 -20.39 11.57 -15.12
C ALA A 527 -21.51 11.38 -14.08
N ASP A 528 -22.74 11.13 -14.55
CA ASP A 528 -23.95 10.97 -13.72
C ASP A 528 -23.78 9.91 -12.61
N GLN A 529 -23.04 8.83 -12.86
CA GLN A 529 -22.78 7.76 -11.89
C GLN A 529 -22.07 8.25 -10.61
N VAL A 530 -21.24 9.30 -10.70
CA VAL A 530 -20.53 9.86 -9.54
C VAL A 530 -21.47 10.66 -8.64
N ILE A 531 -22.49 11.30 -9.23
CA ILE A 531 -23.47 12.12 -8.49
C ILE A 531 -24.26 11.24 -7.50
N ILE A 532 -24.49 9.97 -7.83
CA ILE A 532 -25.14 8.98 -6.97
C ILE A 532 -24.29 8.64 -5.74
N GLY A 533 -22.96 8.69 -5.85
CA GLY A 533 -22.01 8.40 -4.77
C GLY A 533 -21.62 9.60 -3.90
N LEU A 534 -22.23 10.78 -4.10
CA LEU A 534 -21.88 11.99 -3.35
C LEU A 534 -22.32 11.90 -1.88
N PRO A 535 -21.48 12.36 -0.93
CA PRO A 535 -21.76 12.22 0.50
C PRO A 535 -22.97 13.06 0.92
N GLY A 536 -23.94 12.41 1.58
CA GLY A 536 -25.13 13.07 2.13
C GLY A 536 -26.31 13.25 1.18
N LEU A 537 -26.21 12.81 -0.09
CA LEU A 537 -27.36 12.77 -1.01
C LEU A 537 -28.12 11.44 -0.93
N SER A 538 -29.44 11.51 -0.96
CA SER A 538 -30.28 10.34 -1.24
C SER A 538 -30.25 10.00 -2.74
N PRO A 539 -30.53 8.74 -3.14
CA PRO A 539 -30.66 8.37 -4.55
C PRO A 539 -31.68 9.23 -5.32
N THR A 540 -32.78 9.63 -4.66
CA THR A 540 -33.81 10.52 -5.22
C THR A 540 -33.31 11.95 -5.42
N GLN A 541 -32.49 12.48 -4.50
CA GLN A 541 -31.87 13.80 -4.65
C GLN A 541 -30.81 13.81 -5.76
N ALA A 542 -29.98 12.77 -5.85
CA ALA A 542 -29.02 12.60 -6.93
C ALA A 542 -29.74 12.56 -8.30
N GLN A 543 -30.85 11.82 -8.42
CA GLN A 543 -31.65 11.76 -9.64
C GLN A 543 -32.27 13.11 -10.02
N HIS A 544 -32.81 13.86 -9.05
CA HIS A 544 -33.30 15.23 -9.28
C HIS A 544 -32.18 16.18 -9.75
N LEU A 545 -30.99 16.10 -9.16
CA LEU A 545 -29.83 16.90 -9.55
C LEU A 545 -29.39 16.57 -10.98
N MET A 546 -29.29 15.29 -11.33
CA MET A 546 -28.98 14.84 -12.70
C MET A 546 -29.98 15.37 -13.73
N LEU A 547 -31.29 15.34 -13.42
CA LEU A 547 -32.34 15.86 -14.29
C LEU A 547 -32.29 17.38 -14.42
N ASP A 548 -32.18 18.11 -13.32
CA ASP A 548 -32.11 19.57 -13.33
C ASP A 548 -30.86 20.09 -14.05
N ARG A 549 -29.71 19.44 -13.87
CA ARG A 549 -28.46 19.72 -14.60
C ARG A 549 -28.65 19.60 -16.12
N ARG A 550 -29.39 18.58 -16.59
CA ARG A 550 -29.67 18.37 -18.03
C ARG A 550 -30.69 19.38 -18.58
N VAL A 551 -31.69 19.77 -17.80
CA VAL A 551 -32.81 20.62 -18.26
C VAL A 551 -32.48 22.12 -18.15
N ARG A 552 -31.83 22.55 -17.07
CA ARG A 552 -31.55 23.96 -16.78
C ARG A 552 -30.08 24.35 -16.93
N GLY A 553 -29.20 23.38 -17.23
CA GLY A 553 -27.78 23.64 -17.45
C GLY A 553 -26.95 23.70 -16.15
N PRO A 554 -25.70 24.19 -16.24
CA PRO A 554 -24.73 24.13 -15.14
C PRO A 554 -25.13 24.97 -13.92
N TYR A 555 -24.48 24.69 -12.79
CA TYR A 555 -24.59 25.43 -11.54
C TYR A 555 -23.38 26.37 -11.36
N ALA A 556 -23.61 27.60 -10.91
CA ALA A 556 -22.57 28.58 -10.61
C ALA A 556 -22.10 28.54 -9.14
N SER A 557 -22.94 28.10 -8.20
CA SER A 557 -22.56 27.98 -6.79
C SER A 557 -23.35 26.90 -6.02
N MET A 558 -22.90 26.64 -4.78
CA MET A 558 -23.58 25.70 -3.88
C MET A 558 -24.97 26.18 -3.47
N GLU A 559 -25.16 27.49 -3.32
CA GLU A 559 -26.43 28.12 -2.99
C GLU A 559 -27.44 27.93 -4.12
N GLU A 560 -26.99 28.10 -5.37
CA GLU A 560 -27.83 27.87 -6.56
C GLU A 560 -28.24 26.40 -6.69
N LEU A 561 -27.29 25.48 -6.49
CA LEU A 561 -27.54 24.04 -6.49
C LEU A 561 -28.49 23.63 -5.36
N ALA A 562 -28.28 24.13 -4.14
CA ALA A 562 -29.15 23.84 -3.01
C ALA A 562 -30.57 24.39 -3.21
N ALA A 563 -30.72 25.57 -3.82
CA ALA A 563 -32.02 26.15 -4.16
C ALA A 563 -32.73 25.39 -5.29
N ARG A 564 -32.03 25.05 -6.39
CA ARG A 564 -32.60 24.33 -7.54
C ARG A 564 -32.98 22.88 -7.20
N CYS A 565 -32.19 22.21 -6.37
CA CYS A 565 -32.39 20.80 -5.99
C CYS A 565 -33.06 20.61 -4.61
N LEU A 566 -33.44 21.69 -3.93
CA LEU A 566 -34.07 21.69 -2.59
C LEU A 566 -33.28 20.87 -1.55
N LEU A 567 -31.95 21.05 -1.51
CA LEU A 567 -31.10 20.30 -0.59
C LEU A 567 -31.20 20.84 0.85
N PRO A 568 -31.40 19.96 1.86
CA PRO A 568 -31.38 20.37 3.26
C PRO A 568 -29.96 20.73 3.74
N PRO A 569 -29.80 21.59 4.77
CA PRO A 569 -28.49 22.01 5.28
C PRO A 569 -27.56 20.84 5.64
N ALA A 570 -28.12 19.76 6.21
CA ALA A 570 -27.38 18.56 6.58
C ALA A 570 -26.77 17.80 5.38
N ALA A 571 -27.32 17.96 4.18
CA ALA A 571 -26.75 17.43 2.94
C ALA A 571 -25.81 18.44 2.27
N SER A 572 -26.06 19.75 2.39
CA SER A 572 -25.23 20.76 1.73
C SER A 572 -23.86 20.97 2.39
N GLU A 573 -23.76 20.88 3.72
CA GLU A 573 -22.48 21.05 4.45
C GLU A 573 -21.37 20.09 3.99
N PRO A 574 -21.54 18.74 3.98
CA PRO A 574 -20.49 17.85 3.50
C PRO A 574 -20.16 18.05 2.00
N LEU A 575 -21.12 18.51 1.20
CA LEU A 575 -20.92 18.82 -0.21
C LEU A 575 -20.07 20.08 -0.43
N ARG A 576 -20.15 21.10 0.44
CA ARG A 576 -19.29 22.31 0.36
C ARG A 576 -17.79 21.98 0.40
N GLU A 577 -17.41 20.92 1.12
CA GLU A 577 -16.00 20.51 1.22
C GLU A 577 -15.49 19.74 0.01
N VAL A 578 -16.38 19.24 -0.86
CA VAL A 578 -16.09 18.27 -1.92
C VAL A 578 -16.39 18.83 -3.31
N LEU A 579 -17.44 19.63 -3.45
CA LEU A 579 -17.85 20.16 -4.75
C LEU A 579 -17.01 21.37 -5.19
N VAL A 580 -16.92 21.51 -6.52
CA VAL A 580 -16.45 22.71 -7.22
C VAL A 580 -17.44 23.04 -8.34
N PHE A 581 -17.64 24.34 -8.57
CA PHE A 581 -18.56 24.88 -9.56
C PHE A 581 -17.76 25.56 -10.67
N LEU A 582 -17.42 24.79 -11.71
CA LEU A 582 -16.62 25.29 -12.83
C LEU A 582 -17.53 25.52 -14.04
N PRO A 583 -17.35 26.62 -14.80
CA PRO A 583 -18.12 26.86 -16.03
C PRO A 583 -17.90 25.71 -17.02
N PRO A 584 -18.83 25.41 -17.94
CA PRO A 584 -18.57 24.41 -18.98
C PRO A 584 -17.31 24.78 -19.77
N ALA A 585 -16.49 23.78 -20.11
CA ALA A 585 -15.32 24.03 -20.96
C ALA A 585 -15.78 24.57 -22.33
N PRO A 586 -15.05 25.52 -22.95
CA PRO A 586 -15.38 25.96 -24.30
C PRO A 586 -15.33 24.75 -25.25
N SER A 587 -16.39 24.55 -26.02
CA SER A 587 -16.42 23.50 -27.05
C SER A 587 -15.38 23.82 -28.12
N SER A 588 -14.39 22.93 -28.24
CA SER A 588 -13.38 22.92 -29.30
C SER A 588 -13.98 22.56 -30.66
#